data_AF-R4LSA6-F1
#
_entry.id   AF-R4LSA6-F1
#
_cell.length_a   1.000
_cell.length_b   1.000
_cell.length_c   1.000
_cell.angle_alpha   90.00
_cell.angle_beta   90.00
_cell.angle_gamma   90.00
#
_symmetry.space_group_name_H-M   'P 1'
#
loop_
_entity.id
_entity.type
_entity.pdbx_description
1 polymer ?
#
loop_
_entity_poly.entity_id
_entity_poly.type
_entity_poly.pdbx_seq_one_letter_code
_entity_poly.pdbx_strand_id
1 'polypeptide(L)'
;MNVEKTALLPISPDEAFALITQPDRLRRWLAVSARIDLRAGGQFRWTLTPMAVAAGTVVAVEPGRRIVLGFDAESSGESPAGTVTITIEPAEGGTLVRLIHDDLPEDQGDGILEGWTHFFERLERAAAAGDAGPDEWAAAPERLDPLTSANATLAVLQQVLYGIGEDDLGRPTPCTAFTVGQLEEHLLGSLTSLTGLAGGTLTPPSAGRLESRIADAGQQAVETWMRRGLDGTVQAGPQELPATLAASILSVEFLVHAWDFASATGQKVTVSDEVSTYVLGLADQIITPELRESAGFDPAIPISETASPLDRLIAFSGRTA
;
A
#
# COMPACT_ATOMS: atom_id res chain seq x y z
N MET A 1 7.29 -22.61 19.47
CA MET A 1 8.70 -22.14 19.39
C MET A 1 8.73 -20.62 19.44
N ASN A 2 9.90 -19.99 19.44
CA ASN A 2 10.00 -18.55 19.29
C ASN A 2 11.10 -18.12 18.32
N VAL A 3 10.96 -16.89 17.82
CA VAL A 3 11.93 -16.21 16.96
C VAL A 3 12.29 -14.89 17.62
N GLU A 4 13.59 -14.56 17.67
CA GLU A 4 14.09 -13.31 18.24
C GLU A 4 14.88 -12.50 17.21
N LYS A 5 14.68 -11.17 17.21
CA LYS A 5 15.47 -10.21 16.45
C LYS A 5 15.80 -8.98 17.28
N THR A 6 16.95 -8.38 16.98
CA THR A 6 17.40 -7.14 17.61
C THR A 6 17.95 -6.17 16.55
N ALA A 7 17.77 -4.88 16.79
CA ALA A 7 18.36 -3.80 15.99
C ALA A 7 18.79 -2.65 16.91
N LEU A 8 19.95 -2.03 16.62
CA LEU A 8 20.40 -0.82 17.28
C LEU A 8 20.11 0.37 16.36
N LEU A 9 19.11 1.17 16.72
CA LEU A 9 18.65 2.29 15.91
C LEU A 9 19.33 3.60 16.35
N PRO A 10 19.85 4.44 15.42
CA PRO A 10 20.55 5.69 15.75
C PRO A 10 19.59 6.85 16.07
N ILE A 11 18.53 6.58 16.81
CA ILE A 11 17.44 7.51 17.14
C ILE A 11 17.03 7.34 18.61
N SER A 12 16.20 8.26 19.13
CA SER A 12 15.70 8.18 20.50
C SER A 12 14.67 7.07 20.71
N PRO A 13 14.42 6.61 21.95
CA PRO A 13 13.40 5.60 22.24
C PRO A 13 11.98 6.01 21.81
N ASP A 14 11.65 7.29 21.91
CA ASP A 14 10.34 7.81 21.49
C ASP A 14 10.20 7.77 19.96
N GLU A 15 11.27 8.08 19.22
CA GLU A 15 11.29 7.97 17.75
C GLU A 15 11.24 6.50 17.30
N ALA A 16 11.96 5.59 17.98
CA ALA A 16 11.88 4.16 17.72
C ALA A 16 10.46 3.61 18.00
N PHE A 17 9.83 4.06 19.08
CA PHE A 17 8.45 3.69 19.40
C PHE A 17 7.48 4.22 18.34
N ALA A 18 7.68 5.44 17.86
CA ALA A 18 6.89 5.98 16.76
C ALA A 18 7.08 5.16 15.46
N LEU A 19 8.31 4.73 15.13
CA LEU A 19 8.60 3.90 13.95
C LEU A 19 7.83 2.58 13.92
N ILE A 20 7.56 1.97 15.08
CA ILE A 20 6.88 0.68 15.17
C ILE A 20 5.38 0.78 15.50
N THR A 21 4.84 1.97 15.78
CA THR A 21 3.44 2.12 16.23
C THR A 21 2.62 3.13 15.43
N GLN A 22 3.23 4.11 14.78
CA GLN A 22 2.48 5.13 14.02
C GLN A 22 2.26 4.67 12.57
N PRO A 23 1.03 4.71 12.04
CA PRO A 23 0.72 4.32 10.67
C PRO A 23 1.64 4.94 9.60
N ASP A 24 1.83 6.26 9.64
CA ASP A 24 2.69 6.96 8.68
C ASP A 24 4.14 6.47 8.75
N ARG A 25 4.61 6.05 9.93
CA ARG A 25 5.98 5.58 10.15
C ARG A 25 6.16 4.11 9.82
N LEU A 26 5.18 3.27 10.11
CA LEU A 26 5.15 1.86 9.72
C LEU A 26 5.25 1.70 8.20
N ARG A 27 4.66 2.63 7.45
CA ARG A 27 4.76 2.69 5.98
C ARG A 27 6.17 2.91 5.43
N ARG A 28 7.11 3.35 6.28
CA ARG A 28 8.50 3.64 5.87
C ARG A 28 9.38 2.42 5.81
N TRP A 29 8.93 1.27 6.33
CA TRP A 29 9.78 0.08 6.40
C TRP A 29 9.03 -1.24 6.43
N LEU A 30 7.85 -1.31 7.07
CA LEU A 30 7.16 -2.57 7.35
C LEU A 30 5.99 -2.86 6.41
N ALA A 31 5.18 -1.84 6.12
CA ALA A 31 3.85 -2.06 5.56
C ALA A 31 3.57 -1.19 4.34
N VAL A 32 2.88 -1.77 3.37
CA VAL A 32 2.13 -1.04 2.33
C VAL A 32 1.10 -0.14 3.03
N SER A 33 0.24 -0.73 3.86
CA SER A 33 -0.77 0.01 4.60
C SER A 33 -0.82 -0.42 6.05
N ALA A 34 -1.11 0.52 6.95
CA ALA A 34 -1.12 0.25 8.37
C ALA A 34 -2.27 0.99 9.06
N ARG A 35 -3.10 0.25 9.80
CA ARG A 35 -4.07 0.80 10.76
C ARG A 35 -3.83 0.16 12.12
N ILE A 36 -3.91 0.97 13.17
CA ILE A 36 -3.75 0.52 14.55
C ILE A 36 -4.50 1.45 15.50
N ASP A 37 -5.36 0.88 16.34
CA ASP A 37 -5.92 1.52 17.52
C ASP A 37 -4.94 1.27 18.68
N LEU A 38 -4.04 2.23 18.93
CA LEU A 38 -2.90 2.08 19.85
C LEU A 38 -3.33 2.18 21.32
N ARG A 39 -4.07 1.18 21.79
CA ARG A 39 -4.46 0.98 23.19
C ARG A 39 -4.65 -0.51 23.45
N ALA A 40 -4.56 -0.94 24.71
CA ALA A 40 -4.88 -2.32 25.06
C ALA A 40 -6.32 -2.67 24.60
N GLY A 41 -6.45 -3.80 23.90
CA GLY A 41 -7.69 -4.27 23.26
C GLY A 41 -8.02 -3.60 21.93
N GLY A 42 -7.23 -2.62 21.48
CA GLY A 42 -7.38 -2.01 20.16
C GLY A 42 -7.00 -2.96 19.03
N GLN A 43 -7.61 -2.81 17.87
CA GLN A 43 -7.34 -3.65 16.70
C GLN A 43 -6.25 -3.03 15.82
N PHE A 44 -5.47 -3.88 15.15
CA PHE A 44 -4.55 -3.47 14.09
C PHE A 44 -4.73 -4.34 12.86
N ARG A 45 -4.40 -3.77 11.70
CA ARG A 45 -4.35 -4.47 10.42
C ARG A 45 -3.32 -3.79 9.53
N TRP A 46 -2.32 -4.56 9.12
CA TRP A 46 -1.20 -4.12 8.29
C TRP A 46 -1.13 -5.01 7.05
N THR A 47 -1.09 -4.39 5.87
CA THR A 47 -0.71 -5.09 4.64
C THR A 47 0.80 -4.98 4.53
N LEU A 48 1.52 -6.08 4.74
CA LEU A 48 2.99 -6.12 4.72
C LEU A 48 3.49 -6.12 3.28
N THR A 49 2.91 -7.01 2.46
CA THR A 49 3.15 -7.11 1.02
C THR A 49 1.79 -7.30 0.33
N PRO A 50 1.71 -7.28 -1.02
CA PRO A 50 0.43 -7.45 -1.70
C PRO A 50 -0.31 -8.75 -1.40
N MET A 51 0.42 -9.77 -0.93
CA MET A 51 -0.11 -11.08 -0.57
C MET A 51 -0.12 -11.34 0.95
N ALA A 52 0.63 -10.58 1.74
CA ALA A 52 0.75 -10.81 3.19
C ALA A 52 0.08 -9.72 4.02
N VAL A 53 -0.78 -10.14 4.95
CA VAL A 53 -1.47 -9.26 5.90
C VAL A 53 -1.19 -9.71 7.33
N ALA A 54 -0.81 -8.80 8.21
CA ALA A 54 -0.75 -9.03 9.65
C ALA A 54 -1.90 -8.30 10.34
N ALA A 55 -2.73 -9.00 11.10
CA ALA A 55 -3.86 -8.39 11.80
C ALA A 55 -4.12 -9.03 13.16
N GLY A 56 -4.74 -8.26 14.05
CA GLY A 56 -5.13 -8.76 15.36
C GLY A 56 -5.28 -7.65 16.38
N THR A 57 -4.87 -7.91 17.62
CA THR A 57 -5.14 -7.05 18.78
C THR A 57 -3.86 -6.54 19.44
N VAL A 58 -3.85 -5.27 19.81
CA VAL A 58 -2.86 -4.69 20.72
C VAL A 58 -3.15 -5.22 22.13
N VAL A 59 -2.34 -6.18 22.59
CA VAL A 59 -2.50 -6.85 23.89
C VAL A 59 -2.10 -5.90 25.03
N ALA A 60 -0.95 -5.23 24.87
CA ALA A 60 -0.44 -4.28 25.85
C ALA A 60 0.41 -3.21 25.15
N VAL A 61 0.43 -2.00 25.72
CA VAL A 61 1.24 -0.90 25.22
C VAL A 61 1.76 -0.05 26.38
N GLU A 62 3.06 0.22 26.34
CA GLU A 62 3.78 1.09 27.26
C GLU A 62 4.56 2.10 26.39
N PRO A 63 4.05 3.34 26.24
CA PRO A 63 4.64 4.33 25.34
C PRO A 63 6.14 4.51 25.56
N GLY A 64 6.90 4.51 24.47
CA GLY A 64 8.36 4.67 24.48
C GLY A 64 9.15 3.43 24.95
N ARG A 65 8.48 2.33 25.33
CA ARG A 65 9.14 1.20 26.01
C ARG A 65 8.76 -0.17 25.47
N ARG A 66 7.47 -0.42 25.23
CA ARG A 66 7.01 -1.79 24.90
C ARG A 66 5.67 -1.79 24.19
N ILE A 67 5.51 -2.72 23.24
CA ILE A 67 4.23 -3.08 22.67
C ILE A 67 4.12 -4.60 22.55
N VAL A 68 2.92 -5.12 22.79
CA VAL A 68 2.57 -6.53 22.61
C VAL A 68 1.40 -6.63 21.64
N LEU A 69 1.57 -7.42 20.59
CA LEU A 69 0.61 -7.62 19.52
C LEU A 69 0.25 -9.10 19.47
N GLY A 70 -1.04 -9.40 19.53
CA GLY A 70 -1.57 -10.75 19.28
C GLY A 70 -2.00 -10.83 17.82
N PHE A 71 -1.37 -11.71 17.07
CA PHE A 71 -1.64 -11.96 15.65
C PHE A 71 -2.71 -13.03 15.56
N ASP A 72 -3.82 -12.71 14.90
CA ASP A 72 -4.96 -13.62 14.73
C ASP A 72 -4.82 -14.39 13.41
N ALA A 73 -4.98 -15.71 13.47
CA ALA A 73 -4.86 -16.59 12.31
C ALA A 73 -5.94 -16.29 11.25
N GLU A 74 -7.17 -15.99 11.68
CA GLU A 74 -8.28 -15.80 10.75
C GLU A 74 -8.12 -14.50 9.94
N SER A 75 -7.66 -13.43 10.58
CA SER A 75 -7.51 -12.11 9.96
C SER A 75 -6.16 -11.87 9.29
N SER A 76 -5.12 -12.62 9.68
CA SER A 76 -3.76 -12.54 9.12
C SER A 76 -3.56 -13.41 7.87
N GLY A 77 -4.56 -14.22 7.49
CA GLY A 77 -4.48 -15.06 6.29
C GLY A 77 -3.29 -16.01 6.36
N GLU A 78 -2.32 -15.82 5.48
CA GLU A 78 -1.09 -16.63 5.43
C GLU A 78 -0.01 -16.19 6.42
N SER A 79 -0.15 -15.01 7.05
CA SER A 79 0.82 -14.59 8.06
C SER A 79 0.64 -15.38 9.36
N PRO A 80 1.74 -15.75 10.04
CA PRO A 80 1.68 -16.64 11.19
C PRO A 80 1.02 -15.96 12.37
N ALA A 81 0.10 -16.68 13.01
CA ALA A 81 -0.46 -16.30 14.30
C ALA A 81 0.58 -16.46 15.41
N GLY A 82 0.37 -15.73 16.51
CA GLY A 82 1.27 -15.76 17.65
C GLY A 82 1.26 -14.46 18.44
N THR A 83 2.21 -14.34 19.35
CA THR A 83 2.39 -13.15 20.17
C THR A 83 3.70 -12.47 19.83
N VAL A 84 3.64 -11.23 19.34
CA VAL A 84 4.83 -10.42 19.08
C VAL A 84 5.01 -9.42 20.21
N THR A 85 6.12 -9.52 20.93
CA THR A 85 6.55 -8.54 21.93
C THR A 85 7.72 -7.74 21.39
N ILE A 86 7.59 -6.42 21.35
CA ILE A 86 8.67 -5.50 21.00
C ILE A 86 9.03 -4.67 22.22
N THR A 87 10.30 -4.69 22.62
CA THR A 87 10.85 -3.88 23.71
C THR A 87 11.85 -2.86 23.17
N ILE A 88 11.83 -1.66 23.75
CA ILE A 88 12.63 -0.51 23.35
C ILE A 88 13.39 -0.01 24.58
N GLU A 89 14.71 0.01 24.49
CA GLU A 89 15.59 0.39 25.59
C GLU A 89 16.64 1.39 25.11
N PRO A 90 16.94 2.45 25.89
CA PRO A 90 18.09 3.31 25.59
C PRO A 90 19.38 2.50 25.58
N ALA A 91 20.24 2.74 24.59
CA ALA A 91 21.53 2.08 24.45
C ALA A 91 22.62 3.10 24.06
N GLU A 92 23.88 2.73 24.24
CA GLU A 92 24.98 3.51 23.67
C GLU A 92 24.83 3.57 22.15
N GLY A 93 24.86 4.77 21.57
CA GLY A 93 24.66 4.98 20.13
C GLY A 93 23.21 5.10 19.67
N GLY A 94 22.21 4.99 20.56
CA GLY A 94 20.81 5.24 20.24
C GLY A 94 19.84 4.38 21.06
N THR A 95 19.10 3.50 20.38
CA THR A 95 18.03 2.71 20.98
C THR A 95 18.12 1.25 20.55
N LEU A 96 18.13 0.33 21.51
CA LEU A 96 18.02 -1.10 21.25
C LEU A 96 16.54 -1.47 21.13
N VAL A 97 16.15 -1.97 19.96
CA VAL A 97 14.84 -2.58 19.72
C VAL A 97 15.03 -4.09 19.69
N ARG A 98 14.25 -4.81 20.49
CA ARG A 98 14.20 -6.27 20.50
C ARG A 98 12.79 -6.75 20.24
N LEU A 99 12.65 -7.70 19.33
CA LEU A 99 11.41 -8.39 19.01
C LEU A 99 11.51 -9.86 19.38
N ILE A 100 10.46 -10.37 20.01
CA ILE A 100 10.24 -11.80 20.23
C ILE A 100 8.88 -12.16 19.64
N HIS A 101 8.83 -13.12 18.72
CA HIS A 101 7.61 -13.72 18.20
C HIS A 101 7.45 -15.11 18.84
N ASP A 102 6.53 -15.23 19.78
CA ASP A 102 6.19 -16.45 20.53
C ASP A 102 4.94 -17.14 19.96
N ASP A 103 4.63 -18.31 20.50
CA ASP A 103 3.45 -19.14 20.18
C ASP A 103 3.43 -19.67 18.73
N LEU A 104 4.60 -19.83 18.13
CA LEU A 104 4.76 -20.26 16.73
C LEU A 104 4.70 -21.80 16.55
N PRO A 105 4.10 -22.29 15.43
CA PRO A 105 4.20 -23.69 15.01
C PRO A 105 5.65 -24.13 14.78
N GLU A 106 6.01 -25.36 15.16
CA GLU A 106 7.39 -25.86 15.15
C GLU A 106 8.05 -25.90 13.76
N ASP A 107 7.25 -25.98 12.69
CA ASP A 107 7.70 -26.12 11.31
C ASP A 107 7.82 -24.80 10.53
N GLN A 108 7.45 -23.67 11.14
CA GLN A 108 7.40 -22.35 10.45
C GLN A 108 8.47 -21.36 10.91
N GLY A 109 9.29 -21.70 11.92
CA GLY A 109 10.23 -20.77 12.53
C GLY A 109 11.24 -20.14 11.56
N ASP A 110 11.75 -20.91 10.60
CA ASP A 110 12.78 -20.43 9.68
C ASP A 110 12.25 -19.34 8.74
N GLY A 111 11.07 -19.53 8.14
CA GLY A 111 10.44 -18.52 7.27
C GLY A 111 10.02 -17.27 8.04
N ILE A 112 9.62 -17.42 9.30
CA ILE A 112 9.29 -16.29 10.18
C ILE A 112 10.54 -15.49 10.52
N LEU A 113 11.65 -16.17 10.81
CA LEU A 113 12.93 -15.53 11.06
C LEU A 113 13.46 -14.81 9.81
N GLU A 114 13.29 -15.40 8.62
CA GLU A 114 13.63 -14.76 7.35
C GLU A 114 12.84 -13.46 7.16
N GLY A 115 11.51 -13.50 7.33
CA GLY A 115 10.66 -12.31 7.26
C GLY A 115 11.05 -11.22 8.25
N TRP A 116 11.29 -11.57 9.51
CA TRP A 116 11.76 -10.60 10.50
C TRP A 116 13.17 -10.08 10.20
N THR A 117 14.03 -10.87 9.58
CA THR A 117 15.35 -10.41 9.12
C THR A 117 15.20 -9.31 8.08
N HIS A 118 14.42 -9.56 7.02
CA HIS A 118 14.12 -8.59 5.98
C HIS A 118 13.59 -7.28 6.56
N PHE A 119 12.55 -7.34 7.39
CA PHE A 119 11.94 -6.14 7.94
C PHE A 119 12.85 -5.40 8.94
N PHE A 120 13.69 -6.09 9.72
CA PHE A 120 14.63 -5.41 10.63
C PHE A 120 15.74 -4.66 9.88
N GLU A 121 16.24 -5.21 8.77
CA GLU A 121 17.19 -4.46 7.92
C GLU A 121 16.55 -3.21 7.31
N ARG A 122 15.25 -3.24 7.03
CA ARG A 122 14.49 -2.08 6.57
C ARG A 122 14.25 -1.08 7.71
N LEU A 123 13.94 -1.55 8.92
CA LEU A 123 13.80 -0.71 10.11
C LEU A 123 15.07 0.10 10.39
N GLU A 124 16.24 -0.54 10.32
CA GLU A 124 17.53 0.13 10.51
C GLU A 124 17.77 1.23 9.46
N ARG A 125 17.46 0.95 8.19
CA ARG A 125 17.54 1.96 7.11
C ARG A 125 16.57 3.12 7.34
N ALA A 126 15.32 2.84 7.70
CA ALA A 126 14.34 3.88 7.99
C ALA A 126 14.71 4.72 9.22
N ALA A 127 15.32 4.12 10.24
CA ALA A 127 15.83 4.85 11.40
C ALA A 127 16.99 5.79 11.02
N ALA A 128 17.87 5.38 10.11
CA ALA A 128 19.03 6.17 9.69
C ALA A 128 18.69 7.26 8.64
N ALA A 129 17.78 6.96 7.71
CA ALA A 129 17.50 7.80 6.54
C ALA A 129 16.08 8.38 6.50
N GLY A 130 15.21 8.01 7.45
CA GLY A 130 13.80 8.40 7.50
C GLY A 130 12.87 7.51 6.68
N ASP A 131 13.41 6.73 5.74
CA ASP A 131 12.69 5.78 4.89
C ASP A 131 13.60 4.63 4.43
N ALA A 132 13.04 3.43 4.32
CA ALA A 132 13.79 2.23 3.88
C ALA A 132 13.90 2.12 2.35
N GLY A 133 13.16 2.94 1.60
CA GLY A 133 13.00 2.85 0.15
C GLY A 133 12.02 1.73 -0.26
N PRO A 134 11.95 1.45 -1.58
CA PRO A 134 11.10 0.39 -2.12
C PRO A 134 11.35 -0.96 -1.44
N ASP A 135 10.29 -1.74 -1.25
CA ASP A 135 10.37 -3.13 -0.78
C ASP A 135 10.26 -4.08 -1.98
N GLU A 136 11.31 -4.87 -2.22
CA GLU A 136 11.31 -5.88 -3.28
C GLU A 136 10.21 -6.93 -3.08
N TRP A 137 9.88 -7.28 -1.83
CA TRP A 137 8.80 -8.23 -1.54
C TRP A 137 7.42 -7.63 -1.79
N ALA A 138 7.31 -6.30 -1.79
CA ALA A 138 6.08 -5.62 -2.19
C ALA A 138 6.00 -5.36 -3.70
N ALA A 139 7.15 -5.26 -4.39
CA ALA A 139 7.24 -4.84 -5.79
C ALA A 139 7.00 -5.96 -6.82
N ALA A 140 7.14 -7.23 -6.42
CA ALA A 140 6.99 -8.39 -7.31
C ALA A 140 6.22 -9.53 -6.63
N PRO A 141 4.88 -9.48 -6.58
CA PRO A 141 4.09 -10.60 -6.03
C PRO A 141 4.24 -11.84 -6.92
N GLU A 142 4.37 -13.02 -6.29
CA GLU A 142 4.54 -14.31 -7.01
C GLU A 142 3.36 -14.68 -7.92
N ARG A 143 2.19 -14.09 -7.66
CA ARG A 143 0.98 -14.27 -8.46
C ARG A 143 0.20 -12.97 -8.54
N LEU A 144 -0.29 -12.69 -9.75
CA LEU A 144 -1.19 -11.57 -10.02
C LEU A 144 -2.60 -12.05 -10.38
N ASP A 145 -3.55 -11.49 -9.66
CA ASP A 145 -4.99 -11.46 -9.90
C ASP A 145 -5.50 -10.02 -9.67
N PRO A 146 -6.79 -9.71 -9.90
CA PRO A 146 -7.28 -8.34 -9.74
C PRO A 146 -7.03 -7.72 -8.35
N LEU A 147 -7.08 -8.50 -7.27
CA LEU A 147 -6.98 -7.97 -5.90
C LEU A 147 -5.52 -7.85 -5.43
N THR A 148 -4.70 -8.84 -5.73
CA THR A 148 -3.25 -8.80 -5.49
C THR A 148 -2.58 -7.71 -6.32
N SER A 149 -3.01 -7.51 -7.58
CA SER A 149 -2.58 -6.39 -8.42
C SER A 149 -2.99 -5.04 -7.82
N ALA A 150 -4.21 -4.92 -7.28
CA ALA A 150 -4.66 -3.68 -6.64
C ALA A 150 -3.83 -3.34 -5.39
N ASN A 151 -3.46 -4.34 -4.58
CA ASN A 151 -2.53 -4.12 -3.46
C ASN A 151 -1.13 -3.72 -3.92
N ALA A 152 -0.59 -4.38 -4.95
CA ALA A 152 0.76 -4.09 -5.47
C ALA A 152 0.84 -2.66 -6.02
N THR A 153 -0.15 -2.25 -6.79
CA THR A 153 -0.21 -0.90 -7.35
C THR A 153 -0.51 0.17 -6.29
N LEU A 154 -1.29 -0.15 -5.25
CA LEU A 154 -1.45 0.73 -4.08
C LEU A 154 -0.11 0.95 -3.35
N ALA A 155 0.72 -0.09 -3.21
CA ALA A 155 2.06 0.04 -2.64
C ALA A 155 2.95 0.98 -3.47
N VAL A 156 2.93 0.83 -4.80
CA VAL A 156 3.64 1.72 -5.72
C VAL A 156 3.16 3.17 -5.58
N LEU A 157 1.85 3.39 -5.50
CA LEU A 157 1.27 4.71 -5.31
C LEU A 157 1.76 5.34 -4.00
N GLN A 158 1.69 4.62 -2.88
CA GLN A 158 2.09 5.14 -1.56
C GLN A 158 3.54 5.61 -1.51
N GLN A 159 4.45 4.91 -2.19
CA GLN A 159 5.86 5.33 -2.30
C GLN A 159 5.99 6.71 -2.95
N VAL A 160 5.18 7.00 -3.98
CA VAL A 160 5.15 8.31 -4.62
C VAL A 160 4.50 9.37 -3.72
N LEU A 161 3.40 9.02 -3.04
CA LEU A 161 2.66 9.95 -2.18
C LEU A 161 3.51 10.48 -1.03
N TYR A 162 4.47 9.69 -0.54
CA TYR A 162 5.40 10.11 0.51
C TYR A 162 6.17 11.39 0.13
N GLY A 163 6.63 11.48 -1.13
CA GLY A 163 7.41 12.61 -1.61
C GLY A 163 6.61 13.89 -1.85
N ILE A 164 5.29 13.88 -1.62
CA ILE A 164 4.41 15.02 -1.92
C ILE A 164 4.25 15.90 -0.68
N GLY A 165 4.68 17.15 -0.80
CA GLY A 165 4.48 18.20 0.19
C GLY A 165 3.20 19.01 -0.05
N GLU A 166 2.83 19.86 0.91
CA GLU A 166 1.70 20.79 0.74
C GLU A 166 1.96 21.81 -0.39
N ASP A 167 3.22 22.19 -0.59
CA ASP A 167 3.64 23.11 -1.65
C ASP A 167 3.49 22.52 -3.06
N ASP A 168 3.36 21.19 -3.18
CA ASP A 168 3.20 20.52 -4.47
C ASP A 168 1.75 20.53 -4.97
N LEU A 169 0.77 20.82 -4.11
CA LEU A 169 -0.66 20.66 -4.41
C LEU A 169 -1.11 21.48 -5.63
N GLY A 170 -0.49 22.65 -5.86
CA GLY A 170 -0.79 23.51 -7.00
C GLY A 170 -0.08 23.16 -8.31
N ARG A 171 0.81 22.16 -8.31
CA ARG A 171 1.60 21.80 -9.51
C ARG A 171 0.69 21.13 -10.55
N PRO A 172 0.86 21.44 -11.85
CA PRO A 172 0.10 20.77 -12.91
C PRO A 172 0.55 19.31 -13.03
N THR A 173 -0.39 18.42 -13.36
CA THR A 173 -0.08 17.01 -13.68
C THR A 173 -0.08 16.78 -15.20
N PRO A 174 0.53 15.68 -15.68
CA PRO A 174 0.40 15.28 -17.09
C PRO A 174 -1.04 14.99 -17.53
N CYS A 175 -1.91 14.59 -16.58
CA CYS A 175 -3.35 14.62 -16.79
C CYS A 175 -3.81 16.08 -16.76
N THR A 176 -3.85 16.71 -17.94
CA THR A 176 -4.00 18.17 -18.08
C THR A 176 -5.24 18.79 -17.41
N ALA A 177 -6.23 17.96 -17.05
CA ALA A 177 -7.41 18.37 -16.29
C ALA A 177 -7.11 18.72 -14.81
N PHE A 178 -5.98 18.25 -14.26
CA PHE A 178 -5.73 18.26 -12.82
C PHE A 178 -4.38 18.86 -12.42
N THR A 179 -4.40 19.68 -11.37
CA THR A 179 -3.28 19.88 -10.46
C THR A 179 -3.14 18.68 -9.50
N VAL A 180 -2.03 18.57 -8.77
CA VAL A 180 -1.80 17.50 -7.78
C VAL A 180 -2.97 17.40 -6.78
N GLY A 181 -3.43 18.51 -6.20
CA GLY A 181 -4.56 18.50 -5.26
C GLY A 181 -5.89 18.14 -5.92
N GLN A 182 -6.10 18.48 -7.20
CA GLN A 182 -7.30 18.07 -7.92
C GLN A 182 -7.26 16.58 -8.30
N LEU A 183 -6.06 16.04 -8.56
CA LEU A 183 -5.87 14.62 -8.83
C LEU A 183 -6.13 13.77 -7.58
N GLU A 184 -5.77 14.27 -6.39
CA GLU A 184 -6.16 13.67 -5.11
C GLU A 184 -7.69 13.54 -5.01
N GLU A 185 -8.42 14.64 -5.20
CA GLU A 185 -9.88 14.63 -5.08
C GLU A 185 -10.55 13.75 -6.16
N HIS A 186 -10.00 13.72 -7.37
CA HIS A 186 -10.42 12.79 -8.42
C HIS A 186 -10.28 11.33 -7.96
N LEU A 187 -9.07 10.94 -7.53
CA LEU A 187 -8.80 9.56 -7.10
C LEU A 187 -9.66 9.16 -5.89
N LEU A 188 -9.85 10.05 -4.91
CA LEU A 188 -10.78 9.80 -3.78
C LEU A 188 -12.23 9.61 -4.25
N GLY A 189 -12.67 10.33 -5.28
CA GLY A 189 -13.96 10.15 -5.93
C GLY A 189 -14.09 8.80 -6.64
N SER A 190 -13.07 8.39 -7.40
CA SER A 190 -12.98 7.07 -8.03
C SER A 190 -13.06 5.95 -6.98
N LEU A 191 -12.28 6.04 -5.91
CA LEU A 191 -12.26 5.05 -4.83
C LEU A 191 -13.59 4.96 -4.10
N THR A 192 -14.25 6.09 -3.86
CA THR A 192 -15.61 6.12 -3.28
C THR A 192 -16.60 5.37 -4.17
N SER A 193 -16.57 5.65 -5.47
CA SER A 193 -17.48 5.04 -6.46
C SER A 193 -17.24 3.54 -6.58
N LEU A 194 -15.98 3.11 -6.73
CA LEU A 194 -15.60 1.70 -6.84
C LEU A 194 -15.91 0.91 -5.56
N THR A 195 -15.75 1.54 -4.39
CA THR A 195 -16.17 0.93 -3.11
C THR A 195 -17.68 0.73 -3.05
N GLY A 196 -18.44 1.69 -3.58
CA GLY A 196 -19.89 1.62 -3.70
C GLY A 196 -20.37 0.44 -4.57
N LEU A 197 -19.68 0.15 -5.68
CA LEU A 197 -19.99 -1.00 -6.53
C LEU A 197 -19.88 -2.34 -5.80
N ALA A 198 -18.96 -2.44 -4.83
CA ALA A 198 -18.80 -3.61 -3.97
C ALA A 198 -19.80 -3.64 -2.79
N GLY A 199 -20.73 -2.69 -2.71
CA GLY A 199 -21.69 -2.55 -1.61
C GLY A 199 -21.11 -1.93 -0.35
N GLY A 200 -19.90 -1.37 -0.42
CA GLY A 200 -19.28 -0.65 0.68
C GLY A 200 -19.65 0.83 0.70
N THR A 201 -19.20 1.53 1.72
CA THR A 201 -19.26 2.99 1.79
C THR A 201 -17.91 3.50 2.22
N LEU A 202 -17.36 4.42 1.43
CA LEU A 202 -16.15 5.13 1.77
C LEU A 202 -16.51 6.56 2.16
N THR A 203 -15.93 7.05 3.25
CA THR A 203 -15.98 8.48 3.59
C THR A 203 -14.56 8.92 3.83
N PRO A 204 -13.85 9.37 2.78
CA PRO A 204 -12.50 9.86 2.92
C PRO A 204 -12.44 10.99 3.95
N PRO A 205 -11.38 11.09 4.76
CA PRO A 205 -11.20 12.24 5.64
C PRO A 205 -11.21 13.52 4.83
N SER A 206 -11.80 14.60 5.34
CA SER A 206 -11.78 15.93 4.71
C SER A 206 -10.54 16.75 5.05
N ALA A 207 -9.68 16.22 5.94
CA ALA A 207 -8.48 16.88 6.44
C ALA A 207 -7.36 15.85 6.64
N GLY A 208 -6.13 16.33 6.68
CA GLY A 208 -4.93 15.51 6.78
C GLY A 208 -4.05 15.65 5.55
N ARG A 209 -2.88 15.00 5.58
CA ARG A 209 -1.98 14.97 4.43
C ARG A 209 -2.59 14.15 3.30
N LEU A 210 -2.33 14.56 2.07
CA LEU A 210 -2.71 13.85 0.85
C LEU A 210 -2.33 12.36 0.92
N GLU A 211 -1.11 12.06 1.37
CA GLU A 211 -0.61 10.70 1.57
C GLU A 211 -1.56 9.85 2.43
N SER A 212 -1.86 10.32 3.65
CA SER A 212 -2.68 9.57 4.60
C SER A 212 -4.11 9.39 4.09
N ARG A 213 -4.69 10.42 3.46
CA ARG A 213 -6.06 10.37 2.91
C ARG A 213 -6.20 9.32 1.82
N ILE A 214 -5.32 9.34 0.82
CA ILE A 214 -5.37 8.38 -0.29
C ILE A 214 -5.03 6.97 0.20
N ALA A 215 -4.01 6.82 1.06
CA ALA A 215 -3.62 5.51 1.56
C ALA A 215 -4.75 4.82 2.34
N ASP A 216 -5.45 5.56 3.21
CA ASP A 216 -6.57 5.03 4.00
C ASP A 216 -7.78 4.70 3.11
N ALA A 217 -8.07 5.55 2.11
CA ALA A 217 -9.13 5.34 1.15
C ALA A 217 -8.88 4.12 0.25
N GLY A 218 -7.68 4.03 -0.32
CA GLY A 218 -7.27 2.95 -1.21
C GLY A 218 -7.31 1.60 -0.51
N GLN A 219 -6.81 1.53 0.73
CA GLN A 219 -6.85 0.31 1.52
C GLN A 219 -8.29 -0.16 1.81
N GLN A 220 -9.19 0.76 2.20
CA GLN A 220 -10.59 0.43 2.44
C GLN A 220 -11.30 -0.07 1.18
N ALA A 221 -10.99 0.53 0.02
CA ALA A 221 -11.53 0.08 -1.27
C ALA A 221 -11.10 -1.36 -1.59
N VAL A 222 -9.79 -1.66 -1.51
CA VAL A 222 -9.26 -3.01 -1.76
C VAL A 222 -9.87 -4.03 -0.80
N GLU A 223 -9.93 -3.72 0.50
CA GLU A 223 -10.52 -4.64 1.49
C GLU A 223 -12.01 -4.88 1.29
N THR A 224 -12.74 -3.87 0.81
CA THR A 224 -14.16 -4.02 0.50
C THR A 224 -14.34 -5.01 -0.64
N TRP A 225 -13.52 -4.90 -1.68
CA TRP A 225 -13.51 -5.86 -2.79
C TRP A 225 -13.06 -7.26 -2.37
N MET A 226 -12.06 -7.37 -1.48
CA MET A 226 -11.67 -8.67 -0.91
C MET A 226 -12.83 -9.34 -0.16
N ARG A 227 -13.57 -8.60 0.66
CA ARG A 227 -14.74 -9.14 1.38
C ARG A 227 -15.90 -9.47 0.45
N ARG A 228 -16.12 -8.65 -0.58
CA ARG A 228 -17.18 -8.84 -1.57
C ARG A 228 -16.90 -10.06 -2.47
N GLY A 229 -15.63 -10.35 -2.75
CA GLY A 229 -15.22 -11.36 -3.71
C GLY A 229 -15.45 -10.93 -5.16
N LEU A 230 -14.88 -11.68 -6.10
CA LEU A 230 -14.89 -11.36 -7.53
C LEU A 230 -15.95 -12.12 -8.34
N ASP A 231 -16.76 -12.94 -7.68
CA ASP A 231 -17.78 -13.74 -8.35
C ASP A 231 -18.98 -12.90 -8.80
N GLY A 232 -19.48 -13.22 -9.99
CA GLY A 232 -20.68 -12.64 -10.57
C GLY A 232 -20.50 -11.22 -11.10
N THR A 233 -21.54 -10.41 -10.96
CA THR A 233 -21.61 -9.04 -11.48
C THR A 233 -21.86 -8.02 -10.36
N VAL A 234 -21.58 -6.76 -10.67
CA VAL A 234 -21.93 -5.58 -9.88
C VAL A 234 -22.72 -4.59 -10.74
N GLN A 235 -23.54 -3.78 -10.08
CA GLN A 235 -24.40 -2.78 -10.75
C GLN A 235 -23.68 -1.43 -10.80
N ALA A 236 -23.39 -0.94 -12.01
CA ALA A 236 -22.80 0.36 -12.28
C ALA A 236 -23.82 1.25 -13.01
N GLY A 237 -24.65 1.94 -12.24
CA GLY A 237 -25.77 2.71 -12.78
C GLY A 237 -26.78 1.78 -13.49
N PRO A 238 -27.11 1.99 -14.78
CA PRO A 238 -28.02 1.12 -15.52
C PRO A 238 -27.36 -0.14 -16.10
N GLN A 239 -26.03 -0.29 -15.96
CA GLN A 239 -25.27 -1.39 -16.57
C GLN A 239 -24.79 -2.39 -15.51
N GLU A 240 -24.71 -3.66 -15.91
CA GLU A 240 -24.01 -4.70 -15.14
C GLU A 240 -22.59 -4.88 -15.66
N LEU A 241 -21.64 -4.99 -14.73
CA LEU A 241 -20.24 -5.25 -15.03
C LEU A 241 -19.79 -6.52 -14.30
N PRO A 242 -18.94 -7.36 -14.91
CA PRO A 242 -18.26 -8.42 -14.17
C PRO A 242 -17.55 -7.85 -12.94
N ALA A 243 -17.72 -8.48 -11.78
CA ALA A 243 -17.09 -8.03 -10.53
C ALA A 243 -15.56 -8.04 -10.64
N THR A 244 -14.99 -8.99 -11.39
CA THR A 244 -13.57 -9.03 -11.75
C THR A 244 -13.12 -7.75 -12.45
N LEU A 245 -13.84 -7.31 -13.49
CA LEU A 245 -13.51 -6.11 -14.26
C LEU A 245 -13.60 -4.85 -13.40
N ALA A 246 -14.66 -4.73 -12.59
CA ALA A 246 -14.86 -3.58 -11.70
C ALA A 246 -13.75 -3.47 -10.63
N ALA A 247 -13.34 -4.59 -10.03
CA ALA A 247 -12.23 -4.62 -9.09
C ALA A 247 -10.89 -4.25 -9.75
N SER A 248 -10.66 -4.72 -10.98
CA SER A 248 -9.44 -4.44 -11.76
C SER A 248 -9.20 -2.96 -12.06
N ILE A 249 -10.24 -2.12 -12.01
CA ILE A 249 -10.10 -0.67 -12.19
C ILE A 249 -9.20 -0.08 -11.10
N LEU A 250 -9.22 -0.60 -9.87
CA LEU A 250 -8.35 -0.14 -8.78
C LEU A 250 -6.88 -0.16 -9.18
N SER A 251 -6.41 -1.22 -9.85
CA SER A 251 -5.02 -1.32 -10.27
C SER A 251 -4.62 -0.26 -11.29
N VAL A 252 -5.53 0.07 -12.21
CA VAL A 252 -5.29 1.10 -13.23
C VAL A 252 -5.26 2.48 -12.57
N GLU A 253 -6.25 2.79 -11.73
CA GLU A 253 -6.32 4.04 -10.96
C GLU A 253 -5.04 4.25 -10.14
N PHE A 254 -4.61 3.24 -9.39
CA PHE A 254 -3.42 3.37 -8.55
C PHE A 254 -2.14 3.55 -9.36
N LEU A 255 -1.88 2.72 -10.38
CA LEU A 255 -0.60 2.75 -11.07
C LEU A 255 -0.45 3.94 -12.02
N VAL A 256 -1.50 4.27 -12.77
CA VAL A 256 -1.47 5.42 -13.69
C VAL A 256 -1.34 6.71 -12.89
N HIS A 257 -2.07 6.85 -11.78
CA HIS A 257 -1.98 8.06 -10.97
C HIS A 257 -0.71 8.12 -10.09
N ALA A 258 -0.12 6.99 -9.72
CA ALA A 258 1.24 6.98 -9.17
C ALA A 258 2.22 7.65 -10.15
N TRP A 259 2.11 7.36 -11.44
CA TRP A 259 2.92 8.00 -12.47
C TRP A 259 2.58 9.49 -12.65
N ASP A 260 1.30 9.86 -12.63
CA ASP A 260 0.89 11.27 -12.71
C ASP A 260 1.48 12.11 -11.56
N PHE A 261 1.34 11.63 -10.32
CA PHE A 261 1.90 12.28 -9.14
C PHE A 261 3.43 12.35 -9.22
N ALA A 262 4.09 11.26 -9.60
CA ALA A 262 5.53 11.21 -9.69
C ALA A 262 6.05 12.21 -10.72
N SER A 263 5.45 12.21 -11.91
CA SER A 263 5.81 13.13 -12.99
C SER A 263 5.58 14.58 -12.61
N ALA A 264 4.43 14.89 -11.98
CA ALA A 264 4.11 16.23 -11.50
C ALA A 264 5.12 16.75 -10.47
N THR A 265 5.65 15.85 -9.63
CA THR A 265 6.54 16.18 -8.51
C THR A 265 8.03 15.99 -8.82
N GLY A 266 8.39 15.40 -9.96
CA GLY A 266 9.77 15.11 -10.35
C GLY A 266 10.34 13.83 -9.72
N GLN A 267 9.48 12.96 -9.21
CA GLN A 267 9.83 11.64 -8.68
C GLN A 267 9.86 10.59 -9.80
N LYS A 268 10.34 9.38 -9.47
CA LYS A 268 10.30 8.23 -10.37
C LYS A 268 9.42 7.14 -9.77
N VAL A 269 8.58 6.52 -10.60
CA VAL A 269 7.85 5.32 -10.23
C VAL A 269 8.78 4.12 -10.31
N THR A 270 8.82 3.33 -9.24
CA THR A 270 9.50 2.02 -9.22
C THR A 270 8.44 0.94 -9.12
N VAL A 271 8.34 0.10 -10.14
CA VAL A 271 7.37 -0.99 -10.26
C VAL A 271 7.97 -2.09 -11.11
N SER A 272 7.64 -3.35 -10.86
CA SER A 272 8.11 -4.46 -11.68
C SER A 272 7.48 -4.46 -13.08
N ASP A 273 8.21 -5.01 -14.04
CA ASP A 273 7.71 -5.25 -15.40
C ASP A 273 6.49 -6.17 -15.40
N GLU A 274 6.44 -7.14 -14.47
CA GLU A 274 5.32 -8.08 -14.33
C GLU A 274 4.02 -7.38 -13.93
N VAL A 275 4.05 -6.57 -12.86
CA VAL A 275 2.90 -5.77 -12.41
C VAL A 275 2.47 -4.81 -13.53
N SER A 276 3.43 -4.12 -14.15
CA SER A 276 3.14 -3.17 -15.22
C SER A 276 2.52 -3.84 -16.46
N THR A 277 3.01 -5.01 -16.84
CA THR A 277 2.47 -5.81 -17.96
C THR A 277 1.05 -6.29 -17.65
N TYR A 278 0.81 -6.76 -16.43
CA TYR A 278 -0.51 -7.19 -15.99
C TYR A 278 -1.52 -6.04 -16.03
N VAL A 279 -1.15 -4.87 -15.49
CA VAL A 279 -2.01 -3.68 -15.49
C VAL A 279 -2.25 -3.15 -16.91
N LEU A 280 -1.25 -3.23 -17.80
CA LEU A 280 -1.47 -2.94 -19.23
C LEU A 280 -2.53 -3.85 -19.85
N GLY A 281 -2.49 -5.16 -19.55
CA GLY A 281 -3.52 -6.11 -20.00
C GLY A 281 -4.92 -5.83 -19.43
N LEU A 282 -5.00 -5.31 -18.20
CA LEU A 282 -6.27 -4.84 -17.61
C LEU A 282 -6.74 -3.55 -18.28
N ALA A 283 -5.85 -2.59 -18.52
CA ALA A 283 -6.15 -1.32 -19.14
C ALA A 283 -6.71 -1.53 -20.56
N ASP A 284 -6.17 -2.46 -21.34
CA ASP A 284 -6.68 -2.81 -22.67
C ASP A 284 -8.14 -3.29 -22.66
N GLN A 285 -8.53 -4.04 -21.62
CA GLN A 285 -9.90 -4.52 -21.44
C GLN A 285 -10.85 -3.45 -20.90
N ILE A 286 -10.35 -2.54 -20.06
CA ILE A 286 -11.15 -1.52 -19.37
C ILE A 286 -11.36 -0.28 -20.25
N ILE A 287 -10.29 0.22 -20.89
CA ILE A 287 -10.28 1.52 -21.57
C ILE A 287 -10.75 1.36 -23.03
N THR A 288 -12.06 1.15 -23.19
CA THR A 288 -12.72 1.11 -24.51
C THR A 288 -12.80 2.51 -25.14
N PRO A 289 -13.02 2.63 -26.47
CA PRO A 289 -13.20 3.92 -27.12
C PRO A 289 -14.30 4.79 -26.46
N GLU A 290 -15.41 4.19 -26.07
CA GLU A 290 -16.51 4.87 -25.40
C GLU A 290 -16.13 5.35 -23.99
N LEU A 291 -15.33 4.54 -23.26
CA LEU A 291 -14.82 4.97 -21.96
C LEU A 291 -13.80 6.10 -22.11
N ARG A 292 -12.98 6.12 -23.17
CA ARG A 292 -12.05 7.23 -23.42
C ARG A 292 -12.77 8.56 -23.56
N GLU A 293 -13.86 8.58 -24.33
CA GLU A 293 -14.68 9.78 -24.54
C GLU A 293 -15.37 10.27 -23.25
N SER A 294 -15.77 9.36 -22.36
CA SER A 294 -16.55 9.68 -21.16
C SER A 294 -15.73 9.87 -19.88
N ALA A 295 -14.59 9.18 -19.74
CA ALA A 295 -13.71 9.22 -18.57
C ALA A 295 -12.49 10.13 -18.74
N GLY A 296 -12.33 10.79 -19.90
CA GLY A 296 -11.26 11.77 -20.12
C GLY A 296 -9.88 11.16 -20.37
N PHE A 297 -9.82 9.96 -20.98
CA PHE A 297 -8.56 9.44 -21.49
C PHE A 297 -8.30 9.99 -22.90
N ASP A 298 -7.13 10.58 -23.10
CA ASP A 298 -6.66 11.00 -24.42
C ASP A 298 -6.42 9.77 -25.34
N PRO A 299 -6.30 9.98 -26.67
CA PRO A 299 -5.93 8.91 -27.59
C PRO A 299 -4.59 8.27 -27.20
N ALA A 300 -4.51 6.95 -27.29
CA ALA A 300 -3.25 6.22 -27.03
C ALA A 300 -2.12 6.75 -27.93
N ILE A 301 -0.95 6.95 -27.33
CA ILE A 301 0.23 7.48 -28.02
C ILE A 301 1.05 6.31 -28.58
N PRO A 302 1.47 6.36 -29.87
CA PRO A 302 2.39 5.37 -30.42
C PRO A 302 3.72 5.35 -29.66
N ILE A 303 4.16 4.16 -29.25
CA ILE A 303 5.43 3.94 -28.56
C ILE A 303 6.10 2.66 -29.06
N SER A 304 7.42 2.54 -28.91
CA SER A 304 8.16 1.33 -29.27
C SER A 304 7.65 0.11 -28.51
N GLU A 305 7.52 -1.03 -29.18
CA GLU A 305 7.23 -2.32 -28.51
C GLU A 305 8.33 -2.75 -27.54
N THR A 306 9.54 -2.22 -27.70
CA THR A 306 10.69 -2.45 -26.81
C THR A 306 10.75 -1.48 -25.63
N ALA A 307 9.81 -0.54 -25.52
CA ALA A 307 9.72 0.34 -24.36
C ALA A 307 9.33 -0.47 -23.11
N SER A 308 9.61 0.07 -21.93
CA SER A 308 9.24 -0.61 -20.68
C SER A 308 7.72 -0.83 -20.63
N PRO A 309 7.23 -1.89 -19.95
CA PRO A 309 5.80 -2.11 -19.81
C PRO A 309 5.06 -0.94 -19.14
N LEU A 310 5.72 -0.24 -18.21
CA LEU A 310 5.16 0.97 -17.60
C LEU A 310 4.99 2.08 -18.65
N ASP A 311 6.02 2.39 -19.44
CA ASP A 311 5.93 3.44 -20.48
C ASP A 311 4.82 3.12 -21.49
N ARG A 312 4.65 1.83 -21.83
CA ARG A 312 3.58 1.36 -22.71
C ARG A 312 2.19 1.55 -22.09
N LEU A 313 2.03 1.28 -20.80
CA LEU A 313 0.79 1.57 -20.06
C LEU A 313 0.47 3.07 -20.06
N ILE A 314 1.47 3.92 -19.78
CA ILE A 314 1.31 5.38 -19.75
C ILE A 314 0.94 5.91 -21.14
N ALA A 315 1.65 5.48 -22.19
CA ALA A 315 1.33 5.81 -23.58
C ALA A 315 -0.09 5.35 -23.97
N PHE A 316 -0.49 4.13 -23.55
CA PHE A 316 -1.84 3.62 -23.79
C PHE A 316 -2.92 4.47 -23.10
N SER A 317 -2.63 5.03 -21.92
CA SER A 317 -3.54 5.95 -21.21
C SER A 317 -3.65 7.34 -21.85
N GLY A 318 -2.92 7.61 -22.93
CA GLY A 318 -2.91 8.90 -23.63
C GLY A 318 -1.90 9.92 -23.09
N ARG A 319 -1.01 9.50 -22.19
CA ARG A 319 0.04 10.35 -21.59
C ARG A 319 1.37 10.18 -22.32
N THR A 320 2.19 11.23 -22.33
CA THR A 320 3.56 11.13 -22.86
C THR A 320 4.49 10.65 -21.75
N ALA A 321 5.00 9.42 -21.89
CA ALA A 321 6.00 8.83 -21.01
C ALA A 321 7.39 9.46 -21.23
#